data_AF-A0A914T0G3-F1
#
_entry.id   AF-A0A914T0G3-F1
#
_cell.length_a   1.000
_cell.length_b   1.000
_cell.length_c   1.000
_cell.angle_alpha   90.00
_cell.angle_beta   90.00
_cell.angle_gamma   90.00
#
_symmetry.space_group_name_H-M   'P 1'
#
loop_
_entity.id
_entity.type
_entity.pdbx_description
1 polymer ?
#
loop_
_entity_poly.entity_id
_entity_poly.type
_entity_poly.pdbx_seq_one_letter_code
_entity_poly.pdbx_strand_id
1 'polypeptide(L)'
;MNQMQTLLSDSTSEWSINLVTPLQNLFHHASRNSIIPRVEAACRFHDTFMSCIGTCEETFAREAVLNGQESWISICHAFRTDDEFINFILPCWAEHGDQLSKKCHIHALMVQNSVVDLMQNQLRDIQNNLADLCRTITIYDKCYIWQTNEYCGEKGWRFLLKLNQRSSMALIKLLTDSALIDTLPPTL
;
A
#
# COMPACT_ATOMS: atom_id res chain seq x y z
N MET A 1 2.01 17.47 -11.00
CA MET A 1 2.91 16.48 -10.39
C MET A 1 3.02 16.80 -8.91
N ASN A 2 2.62 15.88 -8.02
CA ASN A 2 2.78 16.09 -6.57
C ASN A 2 4.23 15.71 -6.17
N GLN A 3 4.76 16.29 -5.09
CA GLN A 3 6.16 16.04 -4.68
C GLN A 3 6.38 14.59 -4.19
N MET A 4 5.32 13.92 -3.74
CA MET A 4 5.35 12.49 -3.42
C MET A 4 5.68 11.65 -4.66
N GLN A 5 5.14 12.03 -5.83
CA GLN A 5 5.46 11.40 -7.11
C GLN A 5 6.96 11.53 -7.39
N THR A 6 7.53 12.74 -7.28
CA THR A 6 8.97 12.96 -7.54
C THR A 6 9.88 12.13 -6.62
N LEU A 7 9.49 11.88 -5.36
CA LEU A 7 10.27 11.05 -4.43
C LEU A 7 10.18 9.55 -4.69
N LEU A 8 9.06 9.12 -5.30
CA LEU A 8 8.78 7.74 -5.64
C LEU A 8 9.12 7.39 -7.11
N SER A 9 9.36 8.38 -7.98
CA SER A 9 9.38 8.21 -9.45
C SER A 9 10.73 8.40 -10.13
N ASP A 10 11.87 8.05 -9.51
CA ASP A 10 13.17 8.30 -10.14
C ASP A 10 13.44 7.51 -11.45
N SER A 11 12.50 6.67 -11.91
CA SER A 11 12.45 6.29 -13.32
C SER A 11 11.08 5.79 -13.75
N THR A 12 10.70 6.22 -14.95
CA THR A 12 9.57 5.84 -15.81
C THR A 12 8.31 6.72 -15.73
N SER A 13 7.90 7.16 -16.92
CA SER A 13 6.62 7.74 -17.29
C SER A 13 5.43 6.79 -17.10
N GLU A 14 5.58 5.75 -16.28
CA GLU A 14 4.50 4.89 -15.88
C GLU A 14 3.83 5.56 -14.69
N TRP A 15 2.73 6.23 -14.99
CA TRP A 15 1.56 6.15 -14.12
C TRP A 15 1.14 4.66 -14.05
N SER A 16 2.01 3.77 -13.55
CA SER A 16 1.54 2.50 -13.10
C SER A 16 0.67 2.88 -11.92
N ILE A 17 -0.59 2.55 -12.08
CA ILE A 17 -1.56 2.29 -11.04
C ILE A 17 -0.86 1.40 -10.00
N ASN A 18 0.02 2.00 -9.18
CA ASN A 18 0.71 1.37 -8.06
C ASN A 18 -0.29 1.39 -6.92
N LEU A 19 -1.39 0.67 -7.17
CA LEU A 19 -2.36 0.23 -6.17
C LEU A 19 -1.84 -0.98 -5.39
N VAL A 20 -0.64 -1.41 -5.78
CA VAL A 20 0.29 -2.20 -5.02
C VAL A 20 0.69 -1.42 -3.76
N THR A 21 0.80 -2.11 -2.62
CA THR A 21 1.14 -1.54 -1.31
C THR A 21 2.28 -0.51 -1.38
N PRO A 22 2.31 0.53 -0.50
CA PRO A 22 3.37 1.57 -0.47
C PRO A 22 4.81 1.00 -0.48
N LEU A 23 4.92 -0.24 -0.03
CA LEU A 23 6.12 -1.05 0.05
C LEU A 23 6.82 -1.24 -1.30
N GLN A 24 6.10 -1.51 -2.39
CA GLN A 24 6.75 -1.74 -3.70
C GLN A 24 7.58 -0.52 -4.13
N ASN A 25 7.04 0.68 -3.93
CA ASN A 25 7.73 1.93 -4.25
C ASN A 25 8.85 2.28 -3.25
N LEU A 26 8.69 1.89 -1.98
CA LEU A 26 9.75 2.04 -0.97
C LEU A 26 10.92 1.09 -1.22
N PHE A 27 10.63 -0.10 -1.77
CA PHE A 27 11.60 -1.17 -2.00
C PHE A 27 12.34 -1.04 -3.32
N HIS A 28 11.73 -0.40 -4.32
CA HIS A 28 12.35 -0.24 -5.62
C HIS A 28 13.50 0.79 -5.55
N HIS A 29 14.70 0.34 -5.93
CA HIS A 29 15.89 1.17 -6.09
C HIS A 29 16.37 1.89 -4.82
N ALA A 30 15.98 1.44 -3.63
CA ALA A 30 16.54 1.96 -2.39
C ALA A 30 17.95 1.39 -2.19
N SER A 31 18.97 2.25 -2.21
CA SER A 31 20.25 1.89 -1.61
C SER A 31 20.11 1.91 -0.09
N ARG A 32 20.93 1.13 0.62
CA ARG A 32 20.92 1.04 2.09
C ARG A 32 20.85 2.41 2.81
N ASN A 33 21.49 3.43 2.22
CA ASN A 33 21.58 4.78 2.78
C ASN A 33 20.40 5.69 2.41
N SER A 34 19.56 5.31 1.44
CA SER A 34 18.45 6.16 0.98
C SER A 34 17.08 5.79 1.55
N ILE A 35 16.87 4.59 2.10
CA ILE A 35 15.52 4.19 2.55
C ILE A 35 15.02 5.00 3.76
N ILE A 36 15.87 5.22 4.78
CA ILE A 36 15.48 5.94 5.99
C ILE A 36 15.14 7.41 5.66
N PRO A 37 16.01 8.17 4.97
CA PRO A 37 15.67 9.53 4.53
C PRO A 37 14.43 9.58 3.62
N ARG A 38 14.21 8.57 2.76
CA ARG A 38 13.02 8.50 1.90
C ARG A 38 11.74 8.29 2.70
N VAL A 39 11.73 7.38 3.68
CA VAL A 39 10.58 7.16 4.57
C VAL A 39 10.32 8.40 5.41
N GLU A 40 11.36 9.03 5.95
CA GLU A 40 11.23 10.28 6.70
C GLU A 40 10.61 11.40 5.83
N ALA A 41 11.10 11.56 4.60
CA ALA A 41 10.55 12.51 3.64
C ALA A 41 9.08 12.19 3.33
N ALA A 42 8.77 10.95 2.96
CA ALA A 42 7.41 10.50 2.68
C ALA A 42 6.46 10.78 3.86
N CYS A 43 6.91 10.57 5.09
CA CYS A 43 6.11 10.84 6.28
C CYS A 43 5.90 12.33 6.55
N ARG A 44 6.89 13.19 6.27
CA ARG A 44 6.69 14.65 6.30
C ARG A 44 5.67 15.12 5.25
N PHE A 45 5.72 14.56 4.04
CA PHE A 45 4.75 14.89 2.99
C PHE A 45 3.36 14.37 3.33
N HIS A 46 3.27 13.17 3.89
CA HIS A 46 2.03 12.61 4.39
C HIS A 46 1.42 13.49 5.48
N ASP A 47 2.19 13.96 6.47
CA ASP A 47 1.66 14.88 7.49
C ASP A 47 1.12 16.18 6.89
N THR A 48 1.83 16.75 5.92
CA THR A 48 1.39 17.94 5.19
C THR A 48 0.08 17.67 4.44
N PHE A 49 -0.04 16.51 3.79
CA PHE A 49 -1.25 16.10 3.10
C PHE A 49 -2.43 15.89 4.05
N MET A 50 -2.21 15.22 5.18
CA MET A 50 -3.22 15.02 6.22
C MET A 50 -3.67 16.36 6.83
N SER A 51 -2.75 17.29 7.05
CA SER A 51 -3.08 18.66 7.49
C SER A 51 -3.92 19.39 6.45
N CYS A 52 -3.64 19.21 5.16
CA CYS A 52 -4.42 19.80 4.08
C CYS A 52 -5.85 19.23 4.05
N ILE A 53 -6.01 17.92 4.16
CA ILE A 53 -7.34 17.28 4.25
C ILE A 53 -8.10 17.75 5.52
N GLY A 54 -7.37 18.02 6.59
CA GLY A 54 -7.91 18.55 7.84
C GLY A 54 -8.57 19.93 7.71
N THR A 55 -8.24 20.72 6.68
CA THR A 55 -8.90 22.01 6.43
C THR A 55 -10.14 21.90 5.55
N CYS A 56 -10.38 20.75 4.92
CA CYS A 56 -11.57 20.50 4.13
C CYS A 56 -12.79 20.24 5.02
N GLU A 57 -13.98 20.61 4.54
CA GLU A 57 -15.24 20.30 5.20
C GLU A 57 -15.47 18.78 5.32
N GLU A 58 -16.21 18.39 6.36
CA GLU A 58 -16.57 16.99 6.59
C GLU A 58 -17.53 16.51 5.51
N THR A 59 -16.99 15.70 4.60
CA THR A 59 -17.72 15.14 3.46
C THR A 59 -17.33 13.68 3.29
N PHE A 60 -18.18 12.93 2.59
CA PHE A 60 -17.86 11.56 2.15
C PHE A 60 -16.52 11.48 1.40
N ALA A 61 -16.26 12.43 0.50
CA ALA A 61 -15.02 12.47 -0.27
C ALA A 61 -13.80 12.67 0.64
N ARG A 62 -13.90 13.54 1.65
CA ARG A 62 -12.84 13.72 2.66
C ARG A 62 -12.59 12.40 3.41
N GLU A 63 -13.63 11.73 3.89
CA GLU A 63 -13.50 10.46 4.60
C GLU A 63 -12.90 9.36 3.74
N ALA A 64 -13.32 9.26 2.47
CA ALA A 64 -12.76 8.30 1.52
C ALA A 64 -11.26 8.54 1.29
N VAL A 65 -10.84 9.80 1.14
CA VAL A 65 -9.42 10.14 1.00
C VAL A 65 -8.63 9.77 2.26
N LEU A 66 -9.18 10.02 3.46
CA LEU A 66 -8.57 9.66 4.75
C LEU A 66 -8.41 8.14 4.90
N ASN A 67 -9.47 7.37 4.63
CA ASN A 67 -9.40 5.90 4.66
C ASN A 67 -8.34 5.37 3.68
N GLY A 68 -8.18 6.01 2.52
CA GLY A 68 -7.13 5.67 1.55
C GLY A 68 -5.69 5.86 2.07
N GLN A 69 -5.48 6.60 3.17
CA GLN A 69 -4.16 6.85 3.75
C GLN A 69 -3.73 5.83 4.83
N GLU A 70 -4.57 4.84 5.19
CA GLU A 70 -4.31 3.93 6.31
C GLU A 70 -2.93 3.23 6.27
N SER A 71 -2.47 2.88 5.08
CA SER A 71 -1.14 2.28 4.90
C SER A 71 -0.01 3.24 5.29
N TRP A 72 -0.09 4.50 4.86
CA TRP A 72 0.91 5.53 5.19
C TRP A 72 0.80 5.99 6.63
N ILE A 73 -0.41 6.10 7.18
CA ILE A 73 -0.63 6.34 8.62
C ILE A 73 0.11 5.28 9.44
N SER A 74 -0.04 4.00 9.07
CA SER A 74 0.60 2.89 9.79
C SER A 74 2.12 2.89 9.65
N ILE A 75 2.65 3.10 8.45
CA ILE A 75 4.10 3.20 8.20
C ILE A 75 4.71 4.38 8.95
N CYS A 76 4.10 5.56 8.88
CA CYS A 76 4.64 6.77 9.49
C CYS A 76 4.50 6.77 11.02
N HIS A 77 3.47 6.13 11.54
CA HIS A 77 3.38 5.87 12.97
C HIS A 77 4.54 4.97 13.43
N ALA A 78 4.73 3.81 12.79
CA ALA A 78 5.83 2.91 13.13
C ALA A 78 7.21 3.57 12.99
N PHE A 79 7.41 4.37 11.94
CA PHE A 79 8.64 5.13 11.75
C PHE A 79 8.96 6.11 12.91
N ARG A 80 7.95 6.59 13.63
CA ARG A 80 8.13 7.55 14.74
C ARG A 80 8.20 6.88 16.10
N THR A 81 7.57 5.72 16.26
CA THR A 81 7.30 5.13 17.58
C THR A 81 7.79 3.71 17.77
N ASP A 82 8.21 3.02 16.70
CA ASP A 82 8.63 1.62 16.73
C ASP A 82 10.13 1.50 16.46
N ASP A 83 10.91 1.27 17.51
CA ASP A 83 12.36 1.06 17.43
C ASP A 83 12.72 -0.18 16.59
N GLU A 84 11.89 -1.22 16.58
CA GLU A 84 12.14 -2.40 15.74
C GLU A 84 11.94 -2.06 14.26
N PHE A 85 10.96 -1.21 13.96
CA PHE A 85 10.75 -0.73 12.60
C PHE A 85 11.97 0.01 12.06
N ILE A 86 12.53 0.93 12.85
CA ILE A 86 13.69 1.75 12.45
C ILE A 86 14.98 0.93 12.39
N ASN A 87 15.23 0.09 13.39
CA ASN A 87 16.54 -0.55 13.57
C ASN A 87 16.65 -1.93 12.91
N PHE A 88 15.53 -2.54 12.53
CA PHE A 88 15.53 -3.89 11.96
C PHE A 88 14.78 -3.95 10.62
N ILE A 89 13.52 -3.51 10.59
CA ILE A 89 12.66 -3.68 9.41
C ILE A 89 13.16 -2.79 8.26
N LEU A 90 13.36 -1.49 8.52
CA LEU A 90 13.85 -0.57 7.50
C LEU A 90 15.23 -0.96 6.93
N PRO A 91 16.25 -1.29 7.75
CA PRO A 91 17.53 -1.77 7.24
C PRO A 91 17.41 -3.03 6.39
N CYS A 92 16.58 -3.99 6.80
CA CYS A 92 16.37 -5.20 6.02
C CYS A 92 15.73 -4.90 4.65
N TRP A 93 14.72 -4.04 4.64
CA TRP A 93 14.10 -3.58 3.39
C TRP A 93 15.05 -2.80 2.51
N ALA A 94 15.97 -2.03 3.10
CA ALA A 94 17.04 -1.35 2.38
C ALA A 94 18.00 -2.33 1.68
N GLU A 95 18.23 -3.50 2.27
CA GLU A 95 19.15 -4.50 1.78
C GLU A 95 18.51 -5.47 0.78
N HIS A 96 17.23 -5.81 1.00
CA HIS A 96 16.54 -6.88 0.28
C HIS A 96 15.31 -6.42 -0.51
N GLY A 97 14.94 -5.14 -0.45
CA GLY A 97 13.74 -4.59 -1.08
C GLY A 97 13.62 -4.89 -2.57
N ASP A 98 14.70 -4.73 -3.33
CA ASP A 98 14.71 -5.04 -4.76
C ASP A 98 14.45 -6.53 -5.03
N GLN A 99 14.97 -7.44 -4.20
CA GLN A 99 14.75 -8.88 -4.30
C GLN A 99 13.30 -9.24 -3.95
N LEU A 100 12.76 -8.66 -2.88
CA LEU A 100 11.35 -8.80 -2.49
C LEU A 100 10.44 -8.38 -3.64
N SER A 101 10.71 -7.19 -4.19
CA SER A 101 9.96 -6.58 -5.30
C SER A 101 10.01 -7.43 -6.57
N LYS A 102 11.20 -7.91 -6.96
CA LYS A 102 11.39 -8.77 -8.15
C LYS A 102 10.64 -10.09 -8.02
N LYS A 103 10.68 -10.75 -6.85
CA LYS A 103 10.03 -12.06 -6.67
C LYS A 103 8.51 -11.97 -6.67
N CYS A 104 7.94 -10.86 -6.22
CA CYS A 104 6.49 -10.65 -6.18
C CYS A 104 5.96 -9.81 -7.35
N HIS A 105 6.82 -9.46 -8.32
CA HIS A 105 6.48 -8.56 -9.43
C HIS A 105 5.30 -9.06 -10.27
N ILE A 106 5.24 -10.35 -10.60
CA ILE A 106 4.13 -10.92 -11.38
C ILE A 106 2.80 -10.70 -10.65
N HIS A 107 2.77 -10.91 -9.33
CA HIS A 107 1.55 -10.69 -8.54
C HIS A 107 1.19 -9.22 -8.44
N ALA A 108 2.19 -8.31 -8.41
CA ALA A 108 1.96 -6.88 -8.46
C ALA A 108 1.27 -6.45 -9.77
N LEU A 109 1.71 -7.01 -10.91
CA LEU A 109 1.06 -6.79 -12.21
C LEU A 109 -0.37 -7.33 -12.25
N MET A 110 -0.65 -8.48 -11.61
CA MET A 110 -2.01 -9.02 -11.50
C MET A 110 -2.94 -8.07 -10.75
N VAL A 111 -2.49 -7.50 -9.62
CA VAL A 111 -3.25 -6.49 -8.86
C VAL A 111 -3.51 -5.26 -9.72
N GLN A 112 -2.49 -4.74 -10.39
CA GLN A 112 -2.61 -3.58 -11.26
C GLN A 112 -3.68 -3.80 -12.35
N ASN A 113 -3.66 -4.95 -13.01
CA ASN A 113 -4.66 -5.31 -14.02
C ASN A 113 -6.06 -5.42 -13.43
N SER A 114 -6.22 -6.11 -12.28
CA SER A 114 -7.52 -6.25 -11.61
C SER A 114 -8.14 -4.91 -11.24
N VAL A 115 -7.34 -3.92 -10.85
CA VAL A 115 -7.90 -2.59 -10.57
C VAL A 115 -8.24 -1.84 -11.85
N VAL A 116 -7.42 -1.93 -12.90
CA VAL A 116 -7.78 -1.36 -14.21
C VAL A 116 -9.13 -1.91 -14.67
N ASP A 117 -9.32 -3.23 -14.56
CA ASP A 117 -10.57 -3.90 -14.91
C ASP A 117 -11.74 -3.40 -14.05
N LEU A 118 -11.54 -3.25 -12.73
CA LEU A 118 -12.55 -2.69 -11.83
C LEU A 118 -12.91 -1.25 -12.22
N MET A 119 -11.91 -0.42 -12.55
CA MET A 119 -12.10 0.98 -12.92
C MET A 119 -12.77 1.17 -14.29
N GLN A 120 -12.51 0.28 -15.25
CA GLN A 120 -13.06 0.38 -16.61
C GLN A 120 -14.46 -0.23 -16.72
N ASN A 121 -14.75 -1.29 -15.95
CA ASN A 121 -15.97 -2.08 -16.10
C ASN A 121 -17.06 -1.75 -15.05
N GLN A 122 -16.96 -0.59 -14.39
CA GLN A 122 -17.58 -0.16 -13.12
C GLN A 122 -19.08 -0.44 -12.85
N LEU A 123 -19.87 -1.03 -13.75
CA LEU A 123 -21.31 -1.22 -13.54
C LEU A 123 -21.91 -2.54 -14.04
N ARG A 124 -21.21 -3.34 -14.83
CA ARG A 124 -21.80 -4.59 -15.38
C ARG A 124 -21.52 -5.83 -14.55
N ASP A 125 -20.40 -5.85 -13.82
CA ASP A 125 -19.98 -7.03 -13.07
C ASP A 125 -19.08 -6.68 -11.86
N ILE A 126 -19.53 -5.73 -11.04
CA ILE A 126 -18.74 -5.20 -9.93
C ILE A 126 -18.40 -6.27 -8.88
N GLN A 127 -19.28 -7.25 -8.68
CA GLN A 127 -19.06 -8.34 -7.72
C GLN A 127 -17.94 -9.27 -8.16
N ASN A 128 -17.91 -9.71 -9.42
CA ASN A 128 -16.83 -10.57 -9.92
C ASN A 128 -15.51 -9.81 -10.00
N ASN A 129 -15.51 -8.58 -10.51
CA ASN A 129 -14.30 -7.76 -10.59
C ASN A 129 -13.72 -7.46 -9.20
N LEU A 130 -14.58 -7.24 -8.20
CA LEU A 130 -14.13 -7.07 -6.83
C LEU A 130 -13.60 -8.36 -6.21
N ALA A 131 -14.28 -9.49 -6.43
CA ALA A 131 -13.80 -10.78 -5.96
C ALA A 131 -12.42 -11.12 -6.54
N ASP A 132 -12.22 -10.84 -7.83
CA ASP A 132 -10.93 -10.99 -8.50
C ASP A 132 -9.87 -10.05 -7.93
N LEU A 133 -10.21 -8.78 -7.67
CA LEU A 133 -9.30 -7.84 -7.02
C LEU A 133 -8.90 -8.30 -5.60
N CYS A 134 -9.86 -8.72 -4.78
CA CYS A 134 -9.57 -9.26 -3.45
C CYS A 134 -8.66 -10.49 -3.52
N ARG A 135 -8.88 -11.37 -4.51
CA ARG A 135 -8.05 -12.55 -4.74
C ARG A 135 -6.63 -12.17 -5.14
N THR A 136 -6.46 -11.24 -6.09
CA THR A 136 -5.12 -10.84 -6.55
C THR A 136 -4.34 -10.10 -5.48
N ILE A 137 -5.00 -9.22 -4.70
CA ILE A 137 -4.39 -8.58 -3.52
C ILE A 137 -3.93 -9.64 -2.51
N THR A 138 -4.77 -10.62 -2.19
CA THR A 138 -4.41 -11.69 -1.25
C THR A 138 -3.18 -12.49 -1.72
N ILE A 139 -3.10 -12.81 -3.00
CA ILE A 139 -1.95 -13.53 -3.58
C ILE A 139 -0.69 -12.66 -3.49
N TYR A 140 -0.80 -11.39 -3.84
CA TYR A 140 0.29 -10.42 -3.76
C TYR A 140 0.81 -10.27 -2.32
N ASP A 141 -0.08 -10.07 -1.37
CA ASP A 141 0.23 -9.90 0.04
C ASP A 141 0.90 -11.14 0.63
N LYS A 142 0.41 -12.34 0.29
CA LYS A 142 1.03 -13.61 0.70
C LYS A 142 2.45 -13.74 0.16
N CYS A 143 2.69 -13.37 -1.10
CA CYS A 143 4.04 -13.37 -1.66
C CYS A 143 4.96 -12.47 -0.83
N TYR A 144 4.52 -11.24 -0.55
CA TYR A 144 5.32 -10.27 0.19
C TYR A 144 5.62 -10.70 1.62
N ILE A 145 4.62 -11.24 2.32
CA ILE A 145 4.79 -11.79 3.67
C ILE A 145 5.79 -12.95 3.66
N TRP A 146 5.66 -13.89 2.71
CA TRP A 146 6.58 -15.03 2.61
C TRP A 146 8.00 -14.61 2.26
N GLN A 147 8.19 -13.77 1.23
CA GLN A 147 9.53 -13.31 0.89
C GLN A 147 10.14 -12.49 2.03
N THR A 148 9.35 -11.66 2.72
CA THR A 148 9.85 -10.91 3.88
C THR A 148 10.19 -11.82 5.04
N ASN A 149 9.48 -12.93 5.26
CA ASN A 149 9.90 -13.92 6.25
C ASN A 149 11.26 -14.55 5.88
N GLU A 150 11.47 -14.89 4.61
CA GLU A 150 12.74 -15.47 4.14
C GLU A 150 13.92 -14.51 4.29
N TYR A 151 13.75 -13.22 3.96
CA TYR A 151 14.85 -12.25 3.97
C TYR A 151 14.98 -11.48 5.30
N CYS A 152 13.85 -11.11 5.91
CA CYS A 152 13.79 -10.25 7.09
C CYS A 152 13.26 -10.96 8.35
N GLY A 153 12.94 -12.25 8.27
CA GLY A 153 12.50 -13.03 9.41
C GLY A 153 11.21 -12.51 10.07
N GLU A 154 11.04 -12.91 11.33
CA GLU A 154 9.76 -12.79 12.04
C GLU A 154 9.23 -11.36 12.16
N LYS A 155 10.12 -10.43 12.52
CA LYS A 155 9.73 -9.04 12.74
C LYS A 155 9.22 -8.38 11.45
N GLY A 156 9.87 -8.67 10.32
CA GLY A 156 9.48 -8.13 9.03
C GLY A 156 8.10 -8.60 8.58
N TRP A 157 7.84 -9.91 8.60
CA TRP A 157 6.55 -10.43 8.11
C TRP A 157 5.40 -10.07 9.06
N ARG A 158 5.64 -10.01 10.38
CA ARG A 158 4.62 -9.58 11.35
C ARG A 158 4.20 -8.14 11.14
N PHE A 159 5.14 -7.26 10.81
CA PHE A 159 4.82 -5.89 10.45
C PHE A 159 3.96 -5.84 9.18
N LEU A 160 4.35 -6.57 8.13
CA LEU A 160 3.57 -6.64 6.90
C LEU A 160 2.18 -7.20 7.09
N LEU A 161 2.02 -8.23 7.91
CA LEU A 161 0.70 -8.78 8.22
C LEU A 161 -0.21 -7.73 8.87
N LYS A 162 0.30 -6.98 9.85
CA LYS A 162 -0.45 -5.88 10.50
C LYS A 162 -0.80 -4.78 9.51
N LEU A 163 0.15 -4.40 8.65
CA LEU A 163 -0.07 -3.39 7.63
C LEU A 163 -1.17 -3.83 6.66
N ASN A 164 -1.06 -5.04 6.10
CA ASN A 164 -2.03 -5.59 5.16
C ASN A 164 -3.43 -5.69 5.77
N GLN A 165 -3.54 -6.14 7.02
CA GLN A 165 -4.82 -6.19 7.73
C GLN A 165 -5.50 -4.81 7.79
N ARG A 166 -4.75 -3.76 8.14
CA ARG A 166 -5.28 -2.39 8.20
C ARG A 166 -5.68 -1.88 6.82
N SER A 167 -4.84 -2.09 5.81
CA SER A 167 -5.13 -1.71 4.43
C SER A 167 -6.36 -2.41 3.85
N SER A 168 -6.53 -3.71 4.13
CA SER A 168 -7.72 -4.47 3.71
C SER A 168 -8.99 -3.96 4.40
N MET A 169 -8.93 -3.64 5.69
CA MET A 169 -10.07 -3.05 6.41
C MET A 169 -10.46 -1.69 5.82
N ALA A 170 -9.49 -0.86 5.48
CA ALA A 170 -9.72 0.43 4.83
C ALA A 170 -10.40 0.27 3.46
N LEU A 171 -9.93 -0.69 2.65
CA LEU A 171 -10.54 -1.02 1.36
C LEU A 171 -11.99 -1.49 1.52
N ILE A 172 -12.27 -2.39 2.47
CA ILE A 172 -13.63 -2.88 2.74
C ILE A 172 -14.54 -1.71 3.18
N LYS A 173 -14.02 -0.80 4.02
CA LYS A 173 -14.76 0.39 4.44
C LYS A 173 -15.11 1.26 3.23
N LEU A 174 -14.14 1.60 2.38
CA LEU A 174 -14.35 2.37 1.16
C LEU A 174 -15.39 1.75 0.22
N LEU A 175 -15.33 0.43 0.06
CA LEU A 175 -16.24 -0.32 -0.78
C LEU A 175 -17.67 -0.32 -0.22
N THR A 176 -17.82 -0.48 1.10
CA THR A 176 -19.11 -0.41 1.78
C THR A 176 -19.70 0.98 1.68
N ASP A 177 -18.89 2.01 1.95
CA ASP A 177 -19.26 3.42 1.93
C ASP A 177 -19.68 3.88 0.53
N SER A 178 -19.09 3.32 -0.53
CA SER A 178 -19.44 3.66 -1.92
C SER A 178 -20.83 3.22 -2.36
N ALA A 179 -21.54 2.40 -1.56
CA ALA A 179 -22.84 1.80 -1.91
C ALA A 179 -22.84 1.03 -3.25
N LEU A 180 -21.66 0.65 -3.76
CA LEU A 180 -21.49 -0.12 -4.99
C LEU A 180 -21.69 -1.63 -4.77
N ILE A 181 -21.87 -2.06 -3.51
CA ILE A 181 -22.01 -3.45 -3.11
C ILE A 181 -23.21 -3.58 -2.17
N ASP A 182 -24.27 -4.24 -2.63
CA ASP A 182 -25.47 -4.50 -1.81
C ASP A 182 -25.24 -5.61 -0.75
N THR A 183 -24.26 -6.50 -0.99
CA THR A 183 -23.90 -7.61 -0.10
C THR A 183 -22.41 -7.94 -0.18
N LEU A 184 -21.69 -7.81 0.94
CA LEU A 184 -20.36 -8.41 1.07
C LEU A 184 -20.50 -9.94 1.06
N PRO A 185 -19.63 -10.69 0.35
CA PRO A 185 -19.66 -12.14 0.41
C PRO A 185 -19.52 -12.59 1.87
N PRO A 186 -20.36 -13.54 2.34
CA PRO A 186 -20.25 -14.02 3.70
C PRO A 186 -18.91 -14.75 3.86
N THR A 187 -18.03 -14.12 4.63
CA THR A 187 -16.77 -14.64 5.22
C THR A 187 -15.64 -15.05 4.26
N LEU A 188 -14.45 -14.45 4.50
CA LEU A 188 -13.13 -14.99 4.17
C LEU A 188 -12.77 -16.14 5.11
#